data_AF-A0A432DMF9-F1
#
_entry.id   AF-A0A432DMF9-F1
#
_cell.length_a   1.000
_cell.length_b   1.000
_cell.length_c   1.000
_cell.angle_alpha   90.00
_cell.angle_beta   90.00
_cell.angle_gamma   90.00
#
_symmetry.space_group_name_H-M   'P 1'
#
loop_
_entity.id
_entity.type
_entity.pdbx_description
1 polymer ?
#
loop_
_entity_poly.entity_id
_entity_poly.type
_entity_poly.pdbx_seq_one_letter_code
_entity_poly.pdbx_strand_id
1 'polypeptide(L)'
;MNALRFAAQQLFAALCIALVVIAAAHAAEPLPCWNNGPNKQAIFKFVAEVTDKRSPNYVAPAERVATFDNDGTLWSEQPLYFQFPFMIEQVKAAAPEHPEWKDNPVFKALIAHDDAALAELGHKPLIELLVQANSGMTTEAYDKTIRDWLATTRHPQTKRLYTEMVYKPMQELLSYLRANGFKTFIVSGGSVEFMRPWSEAAYGIPPEQVIGTLSDVKFDMQDGHPVLIRESKIDFVDDGPGKPAGIYRAIGRRPVAAFGNSDGDLEMLQYTMAGSGKRLTVLVHHDDAEREFAYDRESKVGKLDKALDEARTKQWVVISMKNDWKCIYPDQTKK
;
A
#
# COMPACT_ATOMS: atom_id res chain seq x y z
N MET A 1 -55.91 19.00 30.12
CA MET A 1 -54.69 19.54 29.47
C MET A 1 -53.41 18.75 29.78
N ASN A 2 -53.21 18.22 30.99
CA ASN A 2 -51.97 17.50 31.35
C ASN A 2 -51.80 16.13 30.68
N ALA A 3 -52.89 15.37 30.49
CA ALA A 3 -52.82 14.04 29.86
C ALA A 3 -52.41 14.08 28.38
N LEU A 4 -52.90 15.06 27.61
CA LEU A 4 -52.50 15.24 26.20
C LEU A 4 -51.04 15.66 26.06
N ARG A 5 -50.53 16.51 26.96
CA ARG A 5 -49.11 16.91 26.97
C ARG A 5 -48.18 15.75 27.31
N PHE A 6 -48.59 14.90 28.26
CA PHE A 6 -47.83 13.72 28.64
C PHE A 6 -47.78 12.67 27.51
N ALA A 7 -48.91 12.42 26.84
CA ALA A 7 -48.97 11.53 25.68
C ALA A 7 -48.13 12.04 24.50
N ALA A 8 -48.14 13.35 24.24
CA ALA A 8 -47.32 13.97 23.19
C ALA A 8 -45.81 13.87 23.49
N GLN A 9 -45.41 14.02 24.76
CA GLN A 9 -44.02 13.85 25.19
C GLN A 9 -43.54 12.40 25.05
N GLN A 10 -44.39 11.42 25.37
CA GLN A 10 -44.07 10.00 25.18
C GLN A 10 -43.96 9.62 23.70
N LEU A 11 -44.84 10.14 22.84
CA LEU A 11 -44.75 9.93 21.39
C LEU A 11 -43.47 10.55 20.81
N PHE A 12 -43.12 11.75 21.24
CA PHE A 12 -41.91 12.43 20.78
C PHE A 12 -40.64 11.68 21.22
N ALA A 13 -40.59 11.22 22.48
CA ALA A 13 -39.49 10.41 22.98
C ALA A 13 -39.36 9.07 22.24
N ALA A 14 -40.48 8.38 21.97
CA ALA A 14 -40.49 7.15 21.18
C ALA A 14 -40.02 7.38 19.73
N LEU A 15 -40.41 8.50 19.11
CA LEU A 15 -39.97 8.88 17.76
C LEU A 15 -38.46 9.21 17.73
N CYS A 16 -37.94 9.92 18.73
CA CYS A 16 -36.51 10.19 18.86
C CYS A 16 -35.69 8.90 19.06
N ILE A 17 -36.18 7.96 19.88
CA ILE A 17 -35.53 6.66 20.07
C ILE A 17 -35.55 5.85 18.77
N ALA A 18 -36.68 5.84 18.05
CA ALA A 18 -36.78 5.16 16.75
C ALA A 18 -35.81 5.77 15.72
N LEU A 19 -35.68 7.10 15.66
CA LEU A 19 -34.74 7.79 14.78
C LEU A 19 -33.27 7.49 15.12
N VAL A 20 -32.91 7.39 16.41
CA VAL A 20 -31.57 7.00 16.86
C VAL A 20 -31.26 5.54 16.51
N VAL A 21 -32.23 4.64 16.66
CA VAL A 21 -32.08 3.22 16.29
C VAL A 21 -31.95 3.05 14.78
N ILE A 22 -32.71 3.80 13.98
CA ILE A 22 -32.62 3.78 12.51
C ILE A 22 -31.29 4.37 12.02
N ALA A 23 -30.79 5.43 12.67
CA ALA A 23 -29.49 6.02 12.37
C ALA A 23 -28.32 5.08 12.76
N ALA A 24 -28.44 4.36 13.88
CA ALA A 24 -27.46 3.35 14.29
C ALA A 24 -27.50 2.10 13.39
N ALA A 25 -28.66 1.73 12.85
CA ALA A 25 -28.83 0.64 11.90
C ALA A 25 -28.33 0.97 10.47
N HIS A 26 -28.14 2.26 10.17
CA HIS A 26 -27.55 2.74 8.90
C HIS A 26 -26.03 2.99 8.99
N ALA A 27 -25.36 2.57 10.07
CA ALA A 27 -23.92 2.41 10.02
C ALA A 27 -23.62 1.35 8.94
N ALA A 28 -23.11 1.79 7.79
CA ALA A 28 -22.76 0.91 6.68
C ALA A 28 -21.91 -0.26 7.20
N GLU A 29 -22.25 -1.48 6.80
CA GLU A 29 -21.52 -2.67 7.24
C GLU A 29 -20.03 -2.48 6.94
N PRO A 30 -19.13 -2.64 7.94
CA PRO A 30 -17.70 -2.49 7.68
C PRO A 30 -17.24 -3.54 6.66
N LEU A 31 -16.35 -3.10 5.76
CA LEU A 31 -15.77 -3.92 4.70
C LEU A 31 -16.82 -4.51 3.71
N PRO A 32 -17.61 -3.68 3.01
CA PRO A 32 -18.66 -4.17 2.11
C PRO A 32 -18.12 -4.96 0.90
N CYS A 33 -16.91 -4.67 0.41
CA CYS A 33 -16.28 -5.45 -0.66
C CYS A 33 -15.64 -6.76 -0.18
N TRP A 34 -15.77 -7.11 1.10
CA TRP A 34 -15.35 -8.41 1.61
C TRP A 34 -16.54 -9.36 1.70
N ASN A 35 -16.35 -10.58 1.20
CA ASN A 35 -17.26 -11.69 1.43
C ASN A 35 -17.26 -12.07 2.91
N ASN A 36 -18.42 -12.53 3.38
CA ASN A 36 -18.53 -13.07 4.73
C ASN A 36 -17.82 -14.43 4.75
N GLY A 37 -16.73 -14.51 5.50
CA GLY A 37 -15.87 -15.68 5.52
C GLY A 37 -14.89 -15.65 6.69
N PRO A 38 -14.13 -16.75 6.88
CA PRO A 38 -13.20 -16.90 8.01
C PRO A 38 -12.15 -15.79 8.06
N ASN A 39 -11.65 -15.32 6.92
CA ASN A 39 -10.62 -14.28 6.86
C ASN A 39 -11.15 -12.91 7.34
N LYS A 40 -12.33 -12.48 6.86
CA LYS A 40 -13.02 -11.27 7.35
C LYS A 40 -13.28 -11.36 8.87
N GLN A 41 -13.74 -12.53 9.34
CA GLN A 41 -14.01 -12.76 10.76
C GLN A 41 -12.73 -12.75 11.62
N ALA A 42 -11.62 -13.29 11.12
CA ALA A 42 -10.34 -13.28 11.83
C ALA A 42 -9.84 -11.84 12.06
N ILE A 43 -9.96 -10.97 11.05
CA ILE A 43 -9.63 -9.55 11.16
C ILE A 43 -10.53 -8.85 12.18
N PHE A 44 -11.85 -9.06 12.10
CA PHE A 44 -12.79 -8.46 13.07
C PHE A 44 -12.55 -8.94 14.50
N LYS A 45 -12.30 -10.23 14.69
CA LYS A 45 -11.98 -10.80 16.01
C LYS A 45 -10.69 -10.19 16.57
N PHE A 46 -9.65 -10.09 15.76
CA PHE A 46 -8.39 -9.45 16.17
C PHE A 46 -8.64 -8.02 16.63
N VAL A 47 -9.31 -7.20 15.80
CA VAL A 47 -9.58 -5.79 16.12
C VAL A 47 -10.43 -5.67 17.39
N ALA A 48 -11.47 -6.48 17.55
CA ALA A 48 -12.29 -6.47 18.76
C ALA A 48 -11.47 -6.81 20.02
N GLU A 49 -10.63 -7.85 19.96
CA GLU A 49 -9.80 -8.29 21.09
C GLU A 49 -8.75 -7.26 21.49
N VAL A 50 -8.11 -6.56 20.55
CA VAL A 50 -7.06 -5.58 20.88
C VAL A 50 -7.60 -4.18 21.21
N THR A 51 -8.89 -3.93 20.99
CA THR A 51 -9.52 -2.64 21.24
C THR A 51 -10.44 -2.62 22.46
N ASP A 52 -10.96 -3.77 22.92
CA ASP A 52 -11.72 -3.86 24.18
C ASP A 52 -10.80 -3.71 25.39
N LYS A 53 -10.98 -2.65 26.18
CA LYS A 53 -10.21 -2.36 27.41
C LYS A 53 -10.26 -3.46 28.47
N ARG A 54 -11.25 -4.35 28.41
CA ARG A 54 -11.40 -5.49 29.33
C ARG A 54 -10.74 -6.76 28.82
N SER A 55 -10.31 -6.77 27.56
CA SER A 55 -9.61 -7.90 26.95
C SER A 55 -8.19 -8.01 27.52
N PRO A 56 -7.69 -9.22 27.81
CA PRO A 56 -6.28 -9.42 28.15
C PRO A 56 -5.34 -9.10 26.98
N ASN A 57 -5.88 -8.99 25.76
CA ASN A 57 -5.14 -8.62 24.55
C ASN A 57 -5.21 -7.12 24.23
N TYR A 58 -5.79 -6.29 25.11
CA TYR A 58 -5.94 -4.86 24.86
C TYR A 58 -4.60 -4.19 24.53
N VAL A 59 -4.60 -3.40 23.45
CA VAL A 59 -3.48 -2.56 23.03
C VAL A 59 -3.92 -1.10 23.12
N ALA A 60 -3.12 -0.24 23.76
CA ALA A 60 -3.43 1.19 23.84
C ALA A 60 -3.39 1.82 22.43
N PRO A 61 -4.26 2.80 22.10
CA PRO A 61 -4.30 3.41 20.77
C PRO A 61 -2.93 3.88 20.22
N ALA A 62 -2.05 4.39 21.10
CA ALA A 62 -0.70 4.83 20.72
C ALA A 62 0.21 3.70 20.19
N GLU A 63 -0.11 2.44 20.52
CA GLU A 63 0.65 1.24 20.18
C GLU A 63 0.00 0.40 19.06
N ARG A 64 -1.20 0.80 18.59
CA ARG A 64 -1.93 0.11 17.52
C ARG A 64 -1.34 0.47 16.15
N VAL A 65 -0.16 -0.05 15.86
CA VAL A 65 0.51 0.12 14.56
C VAL A 65 0.15 -1.04 13.64
N ALA A 66 -0.34 -0.74 12.44
CA ALA A 66 -0.55 -1.69 11.36
C ALA A 66 0.30 -1.28 10.14
N THR A 67 1.07 -2.21 9.58
CA THR A 67 1.94 -1.99 8.40
C THR A 67 1.43 -2.73 7.18
N PHE A 68 1.54 -2.11 6.01
CA PHE A 68 1.07 -2.64 4.73
C PHE A 68 2.19 -2.50 3.70
N ASP A 69 2.47 -3.54 2.92
CA ASP A 69 3.12 -3.30 1.62
C ASP A 69 2.19 -2.49 0.71
N ASN A 70 2.74 -1.91 -0.36
CA ASN A 70 1.97 -1.18 -1.37
C ASN A 70 1.74 -2.04 -2.63
N ASP A 71 2.80 -2.34 -3.36
CA ASP A 71 2.74 -3.16 -4.59
C ASP A 71 2.18 -4.55 -4.27
N GLY A 72 1.16 -5.00 -5.01
CA GLY A 72 0.50 -6.29 -4.78
C GLY A 72 -0.36 -6.38 -3.51
N THR A 73 -0.28 -5.41 -2.59
CA THR A 73 -1.03 -5.44 -1.32
C THR A 73 -2.09 -4.34 -1.23
N LEU A 74 -1.82 -3.12 -1.68
CA LEU A 74 -2.77 -2.00 -1.73
C LEU A 74 -3.20 -1.64 -3.15
N TRP A 75 -2.41 -1.99 -4.15
CA TRP A 75 -2.73 -1.87 -5.58
C TRP A 75 -2.08 -2.99 -6.40
N SER A 76 -2.45 -3.09 -7.67
CA SER A 76 -1.82 -4.02 -8.61
C SER A 76 -0.34 -3.75 -8.85
N GLU A 77 0.38 -4.78 -9.27
CA GLU A 77 1.82 -4.73 -9.54
C GLU A 77 2.22 -5.41 -10.86
N GLN A 78 1.32 -6.17 -11.49
CA GLN A 78 1.60 -6.86 -12.75
C GLN A 78 1.40 -5.93 -13.95
N PRO A 79 2.15 -6.13 -15.06
CA PRO A 79 3.23 -7.11 -15.24
C PRO A 79 4.60 -6.62 -14.71
N LEU A 80 4.65 -5.41 -14.14
CA LEU A 80 5.85 -4.73 -13.68
C LEU A 80 5.44 -3.70 -12.62
N TYR A 81 6.14 -3.67 -11.48
CA TYR A 81 5.83 -2.71 -10.39
C TYR A 81 5.70 -1.30 -10.94
N PHE A 82 4.63 -0.60 -10.56
CA PHE A 82 4.18 0.60 -11.30
C PHE A 82 5.15 1.79 -11.21
N GLN A 83 6.10 1.78 -10.27
CA GLN A 83 7.20 2.74 -10.25
C GLN A 83 8.14 2.59 -11.46
N PHE A 84 8.40 1.38 -11.97
CA PHE A 84 9.34 1.20 -13.08
C PHE A 84 8.87 1.87 -14.38
N PRO A 85 7.61 1.70 -14.85
CA PRO A 85 7.11 2.46 -15.98
C PRO A 85 7.29 3.98 -15.83
N PHE A 86 7.04 4.53 -14.63
CA PHE A 86 7.30 5.94 -14.34
C PHE A 86 8.78 6.29 -14.52
N MET A 87 9.69 5.53 -13.89
CA MET A 87 11.14 5.78 -13.98
C MET A 87 11.67 5.69 -15.41
N ILE A 88 11.12 4.76 -16.21
CA ILE A 88 11.45 4.59 -17.64
C ILE A 88 11.01 5.82 -18.45
N GLU A 89 9.83 6.38 -18.16
CA GLU A 89 9.40 7.63 -18.81
C GLU A 89 10.29 8.82 -18.42
N GLN A 90 10.81 8.86 -17.18
CA GLN A 90 11.80 9.87 -16.80
C GLN A 90 13.12 9.73 -17.58
N VAL A 91 13.59 8.49 -17.83
CA VAL A 91 14.76 8.25 -18.70
C VAL A 91 14.51 8.81 -20.11
N LYS A 92 13.34 8.57 -20.70
CA LYS A 92 12.99 9.11 -22.02
C LYS A 92 12.92 10.63 -22.02
N ALA A 93 12.35 11.23 -20.98
CA ALA A 93 12.21 12.67 -20.84
C ALA A 93 13.56 13.37 -20.66
N ALA A 94 14.49 12.77 -19.92
CA ALA A 94 15.82 13.31 -19.67
C ALA A 94 16.80 13.07 -20.85
N ALA A 95 16.54 12.10 -21.72
CA ALA A 95 17.43 11.73 -22.83
C ALA A 95 17.92 12.90 -23.73
N PRO A 96 17.12 13.96 -24.03
CA PRO A 96 17.60 15.12 -24.78
C PRO A 96 18.74 15.90 -24.09
N GLU A 97 18.81 15.84 -22.77
CA GLU A 97 19.83 16.50 -21.94
C GLU A 97 21.06 15.61 -21.70
N HIS A 98 20.97 14.32 -22.06
CA HIS A 98 21.99 13.29 -21.88
C HIS A 98 22.42 12.67 -23.22
N PRO A 99 23.13 13.41 -24.10
CA PRO A 99 23.54 12.90 -25.40
C PRO A 99 24.42 11.65 -25.31
N GLU A 100 25.15 11.45 -24.21
CA GLU A 100 25.97 10.28 -23.94
C GLU A 100 25.16 8.98 -23.81
N TRP A 101 23.87 9.05 -23.42
CA TRP A 101 23.02 7.87 -23.33
C TRP A 101 22.72 7.24 -24.69
N LYS A 102 22.86 8.00 -25.78
CA LYS A 102 22.66 7.48 -27.14
C LYS A 102 23.60 6.32 -27.46
N ASP A 103 24.75 6.22 -26.81
CA ASP A 103 25.70 5.13 -26.98
C ASP A 103 25.65 4.07 -25.88
N ASN A 104 24.88 4.31 -24.82
CA ASN A 104 24.68 3.36 -23.74
C ASN A 104 23.85 2.14 -24.21
N PRO A 105 24.38 0.90 -24.14
CA PRO A 105 23.66 -0.31 -24.57
C PRO A 105 22.32 -0.52 -23.84
N VAL A 106 22.25 -0.16 -22.56
CA VAL A 106 21.02 -0.27 -21.74
C VAL A 106 19.97 0.69 -22.23
N PHE A 107 20.34 1.94 -22.51
CA PHE A 107 19.43 2.93 -23.06
C PHE A 107 18.92 2.52 -24.44
N LYS A 108 19.82 2.02 -25.32
CA LYS A 108 19.44 1.48 -26.63
C LYS A 108 18.41 0.36 -26.50
N ALA A 109 18.68 -0.63 -25.65
CA ALA A 109 17.76 -1.75 -25.42
C ALA A 109 16.41 -1.29 -24.83
N LEU A 110 16.43 -0.35 -23.88
CA LEU A 110 15.24 0.20 -23.25
C LEU A 110 14.32 0.92 -24.25
N ILE A 111 14.90 1.77 -25.12
CA ILE A 111 14.14 2.50 -26.14
C ILE A 111 13.63 1.57 -27.25
N ALA A 112 14.36 0.49 -27.55
CA ALA A 112 13.93 -0.50 -28.53
C ALA A 112 12.89 -1.50 -27.98
N HIS A 113 12.56 -1.43 -26.68
CA HIS A 113 11.75 -2.45 -25.99
C HIS A 113 12.33 -3.87 -26.12
N ASP A 114 13.66 -3.99 -26.08
CA ASP A 114 14.38 -5.26 -26.22
C ASP A 114 14.60 -5.92 -24.85
N ASP A 115 13.56 -6.62 -24.37
CA ASP A 115 13.57 -7.31 -23.08
C ASP A 115 14.65 -8.40 -23.01
N ALA A 116 15.01 -9.02 -24.15
CA ALA A 116 16.05 -10.02 -24.22
C ALA A 116 17.44 -9.38 -23.99
N ALA A 117 17.72 -8.28 -24.68
CA ALA A 117 18.96 -7.53 -24.46
C ALA A 117 19.04 -6.95 -23.04
N LEU A 118 17.93 -6.45 -22.48
CA LEU A 118 17.90 -5.98 -21.09
C LEU A 118 18.20 -7.11 -20.10
N ALA A 119 17.67 -8.31 -20.35
CA ALA A 119 17.96 -9.48 -19.52
C ALA A 119 19.44 -9.91 -19.62
N GLU A 120 20.03 -9.87 -20.82
CA GLU A 120 21.46 -10.19 -21.04
C GLU A 120 22.40 -9.17 -20.41
N LEU A 121 22.05 -7.87 -20.47
CA LEU A 121 22.82 -6.77 -19.85
C LEU A 121 22.73 -6.80 -18.31
N GLY A 122 21.68 -7.44 -17.77
CA GLY A 122 21.43 -7.58 -16.35
C GLY A 122 20.72 -6.39 -15.72
N HIS A 123 20.17 -6.60 -14.52
CA HIS A 123 19.31 -5.60 -13.86
C HIS A 123 20.08 -4.40 -13.30
N LYS A 124 21.36 -4.57 -12.91
CA LYS A 124 22.12 -3.51 -12.25
C LYS A 124 22.35 -2.28 -13.17
N PRO A 125 22.84 -2.43 -14.41
CA PRO A 125 23.00 -1.29 -15.32
C PRO A 125 21.67 -0.59 -15.65
N LEU A 126 20.56 -1.33 -15.73
CA LEU A 126 19.22 -0.77 -15.88
C LEU A 126 18.83 0.08 -14.67
N ILE A 127 19.01 -0.45 -13.45
CA ILE A 127 18.72 0.28 -12.22
C ILE A 127 19.58 1.55 -12.12
N GLU A 128 20.87 1.49 -12.47
CA GLU A 128 21.76 2.66 -12.46
C GLU A 128 21.28 3.76 -13.42
N LEU A 129 20.85 3.41 -14.64
CA LEU A 129 20.29 4.36 -15.60
C LEU A 129 18.97 4.97 -15.08
N LEU A 130 18.08 4.15 -14.52
CA LEU A 130 16.82 4.61 -13.94
C LEU A 130 17.09 5.58 -12.79
N VAL A 131 17.97 5.22 -11.87
CA VAL A 131 18.33 6.08 -10.72
C VAL A 131 18.96 7.39 -11.19
N GLN A 132 19.85 7.34 -12.18
CA GLN A 132 20.47 8.55 -12.75
C GLN A 132 19.41 9.51 -13.31
N ALA A 133 18.46 9.02 -14.10
CA ALA A 133 17.41 9.85 -14.69
C ALA A 133 16.38 10.38 -13.68
N ASN A 134 16.28 9.75 -12.50
CA ASN A 134 15.34 10.08 -11.44
C ASN A 134 16.03 10.81 -10.26
N SER A 135 17.13 11.52 -10.52
CA SER A 135 17.93 12.25 -9.53
C SER A 135 18.41 13.60 -10.06
N GLY A 136 18.88 14.49 -9.18
CA GLY A 136 19.43 15.80 -9.52
C GLY A 136 18.39 16.93 -9.55
N MET A 137 17.10 16.63 -9.44
CA MET A 137 16.03 17.61 -9.29
C MET A 137 15.66 17.83 -7.83
N THR A 138 14.92 18.91 -7.56
CA THR A 138 14.33 19.14 -6.24
C THR A 138 13.27 18.08 -5.93
N THR A 139 13.06 17.78 -4.65
CA THR A 139 12.00 16.88 -4.20
C THR A 139 10.62 17.34 -4.67
N GLU A 140 10.36 18.64 -4.69
CA GLU A 140 9.10 19.24 -5.12
C GLU A 140 8.86 19.08 -6.63
N ALA A 141 9.92 19.19 -7.43
CA ALA A 141 9.85 18.95 -8.87
C ALA A 141 9.56 17.48 -9.17
N TYR A 142 10.25 16.56 -8.48
CA TYR A 142 10.03 15.12 -8.62
C TYR A 142 8.62 14.71 -8.19
N ASP A 143 8.14 15.21 -7.05
CA ASP A 143 6.77 15.01 -6.59
C ASP A 143 5.74 15.48 -7.62
N LYS A 144 6.03 16.59 -8.33
CA LYS A 144 5.17 17.11 -9.39
C LYS A 144 5.16 16.17 -10.59
N THR A 145 6.32 15.67 -11.05
CA THR A 145 6.36 14.73 -12.20
C THR A 145 5.59 13.45 -11.91
N ILE A 146 5.66 12.94 -10.67
CA ILE A 146 4.88 11.78 -10.22
C ILE A 146 3.38 12.06 -10.29
N ARG A 147 2.92 13.19 -9.74
CA ARG A 147 1.50 13.56 -9.78
C ARG A 147 0.98 13.74 -11.20
N ASP A 148 1.74 14.41 -12.06
CA ASP A 148 1.37 14.62 -13.46
C ASP A 148 1.28 13.29 -14.23
N TRP A 149 2.24 12.38 -13.99
CA TRP A 149 2.26 11.05 -14.60
C TRP A 149 1.06 10.20 -14.14
N LEU A 150 0.78 10.17 -12.83
CA LEU A 150 -0.34 9.40 -12.26
C LEU A 150 -1.71 9.93 -12.68
N ALA A 151 -1.83 11.22 -13.01
CA ALA A 151 -3.08 11.83 -13.44
C ALA A 151 -3.52 11.38 -14.85
N THR A 152 -2.59 10.89 -15.67
CA THR A 152 -2.84 10.66 -17.10
C THR A 152 -2.46 9.27 -17.59
N THR A 153 -1.47 8.64 -16.94
CA THR A 153 -0.90 7.38 -17.43
C THR A 153 -1.79 6.20 -17.13
N ARG A 154 -2.01 5.38 -18.15
CA ARG A 154 -2.85 4.19 -18.09
C ARG A 154 -2.01 2.94 -18.18
N HIS A 155 -2.38 1.94 -17.38
CA HIS A 155 -1.79 0.62 -17.42
C HIS A 155 -1.98 -0.02 -18.82
N PRO A 156 -0.94 -0.62 -19.42
CA PRO A 156 -0.96 -1.02 -20.83
C PRO A 156 -1.98 -2.10 -21.16
N GLN A 157 -2.27 -3.02 -20.23
CA GLN A 157 -3.22 -4.13 -20.47
C GLN A 157 -4.65 -3.73 -20.08
N THR A 158 -4.88 -3.35 -18.81
CA THR A 158 -6.20 -2.98 -18.28
C THR A 158 -6.76 -1.64 -18.79
N LYS A 159 -5.92 -0.75 -19.34
CA LYS A 159 -6.26 0.61 -19.79
C LYS A 159 -6.82 1.54 -18.69
N ARG A 160 -6.76 1.14 -17.43
CA ARG A 160 -7.12 1.95 -16.26
C ARG A 160 -6.01 2.92 -15.93
N LEU A 161 -6.33 4.06 -15.33
CA LEU A 161 -5.30 4.86 -14.68
C LEU A 161 -4.66 4.01 -13.58
N TYR A 162 -3.36 4.16 -13.35
CA TYR A 162 -2.68 3.44 -12.26
C TYR A 162 -3.35 3.71 -10.90
N THR A 163 -3.81 4.94 -10.67
CA THR A 163 -4.55 5.34 -9.46
C THR A 163 -5.95 4.72 -9.34
N GLU A 164 -6.51 4.16 -10.41
CA GLU A 164 -7.77 3.40 -10.40
C GLU A 164 -7.55 1.92 -10.09
N MET A 165 -6.30 1.45 -10.07
CA MET A 165 -5.92 0.05 -9.83
C MET A 165 -5.57 -0.23 -8.36
N VAL A 166 -6.08 0.60 -7.45
CA VAL A 166 -6.03 0.37 -6.00
C VAL A 166 -7.08 -0.64 -5.55
N TYR A 167 -6.78 -1.46 -4.56
CA TYR A 167 -7.72 -2.47 -4.06
C TYR A 167 -8.74 -1.83 -3.12
N LYS A 168 -9.97 -1.73 -3.59
CA LYS A 168 -11.11 -1.23 -2.82
C LYS A 168 -11.30 -1.95 -1.47
N PRO A 169 -11.26 -3.30 -1.37
CA PRO A 169 -11.35 -3.99 -0.08
C PRO A 169 -10.25 -3.57 0.90
N MET A 170 -9.04 -3.24 0.41
CA MET A 170 -7.94 -2.77 1.27
C MET A 170 -8.12 -1.32 1.70
N GLN A 171 -8.66 -0.44 0.85
CA GLN A 171 -9.07 0.91 1.26
C GLN A 171 -10.13 0.88 2.39
N GLU A 172 -11.08 -0.06 2.30
CA GLU A 172 -12.08 -0.28 3.35
C GLU A 172 -11.42 -0.77 4.65
N LEU A 173 -10.47 -1.70 4.55
CA LEU A 173 -9.73 -2.22 5.69
C LEU A 173 -8.91 -1.14 6.40
N LEU A 174 -8.19 -0.33 5.64
CA LEU A 174 -7.45 0.83 6.15
C LEU A 174 -8.37 1.79 6.91
N SER A 175 -9.54 2.10 6.34
CA SER A 175 -10.53 2.96 6.98
C SER A 175 -11.10 2.35 8.26
N TYR A 176 -11.41 1.05 8.24
CA TYR A 176 -11.88 0.31 9.40
C TYR A 176 -10.85 0.30 10.54
N LEU A 177 -9.57 0.05 10.24
CA LEU A 177 -8.51 0.06 11.23
C LEU A 177 -8.32 1.44 11.85
N ARG A 178 -8.28 2.51 11.05
CA ARG A 178 -8.20 3.89 11.57
C ARG A 178 -9.39 4.25 12.44
N ALA A 179 -10.61 3.86 12.07
CA ALA A 179 -11.80 4.06 12.90
C ALA A 179 -11.71 3.35 14.26
N ASN A 180 -10.88 2.31 14.36
CA ASN A 180 -10.59 1.57 15.60
C ASN A 180 -9.29 2.03 16.30
N GLY A 181 -8.75 3.19 15.91
CA GLY A 181 -7.62 3.83 16.56
C GLY A 181 -6.26 3.25 16.19
N PHE A 182 -6.15 2.55 15.05
CA PHE A 182 -4.86 2.14 14.51
C PHE A 182 -4.20 3.28 13.71
N LYS A 183 -2.87 3.30 13.73
CA LYS A 183 -2.04 4.03 12.77
C LYS A 183 -1.67 3.08 11.65
N THR A 184 -1.91 3.47 10.40
CA THR A 184 -1.70 2.63 9.22
C THR A 184 -0.50 3.14 8.43
N PHE A 185 0.56 2.34 8.36
CA PHE A 185 1.80 2.68 7.66
C PHE A 185 1.96 1.87 6.37
N ILE A 186 2.56 2.48 5.36
CA ILE A 186 3.12 1.75 4.21
C ILE A 186 4.58 1.37 4.54
N VAL A 187 4.98 0.14 4.17
CA VAL A 187 6.34 -0.41 4.28
C VAL A 187 6.63 -1.21 3.00
N SER A 188 7.30 -0.59 2.03
CA SER A 188 7.37 -1.11 0.66
C SER A 188 8.77 -1.05 0.05
N GLY A 189 9.10 -2.03 -0.79
CA GLY A 189 10.33 -2.02 -1.58
C GLY A 189 10.39 -0.86 -2.58
N GLY A 190 9.22 -0.33 -3.02
CA GLY A 190 9.13 0.87 -3.83
C GLY A 190 9.70 2.10 -3.13
N SER A 191 10.12 3.12 -3.88
CA SER A 191 10.74 4.30 -3.27
C SER A 191 9.72 5.15 -2.53
N VAL A 192 10.12 5.65 -1.36
CA VAL A 192 9.23 6.44 -0.50
C VAL A 192 8.73 7.70 -1.20
N GLU A 193 9.58 8.30 -2.03
CA GLU A 193 9.31 9.53 -2.77
C GLU A 193 8.32 9.31 -3.91
N PHE A 194 8.26 8.09 -4.46
CA PHE A 194 7.23 7.75 -5.44
C PHE A 194 5.84 7.63 -4.81
N MET A 195 5.75 7.14 -3.57
CA MET A 195 4.48 6.86 -2.88
C MET A 195 3.89 8.08 -2.16
N ARG A 196 4.73 8.90 -1.50
CA ARG A 196 4.28 10.07 -0.71
C ARG A 196 3.36 11.05 -1.44
N PRO A 197 3.57 11.40 -2.73
CA PRO A 197 2.78 12.43 -3.41
C PRO A 197 1.30 12.11 -3.60
N TRP A 198 0.86 10.86 -3.43
CA TRP A 198 -0.49 10.41 -3.78
C TRP A 198 -1.10 9.40 -2.79
N SER A 199 -0.30 8.76 -1.94
CA SER A 199 -0.77 7.76 -0.96
C SER A 199 -1.83 8.29 0.01
N GLU A 200 -1.78 9.56 0.42
CA GLU A 200 -2.80 10.13 1.30
C GLU A 200 -4.17 10.19 0.61
N ALA A 201 -4.20 10.64 -0.65
CA ALA A 201 -5.44 10.68 -1.43
C ALA A 201 -5.99 9.28 -1.76
N ALA A 202 -5.09 8.33 -2.04
CA ALA A 202 -5.49 6.96 -2.38
C ALA A 202 -5.90 6.11 -1.17
N TYR A 203 -5.22 6.28 -0.03
CA TYR A 203 -5.29 5.33 1.09
C TYR A 203 -5.65 5.97 2.43
N GLY A 204 -5.61 7.30 2.53
CA GLY A 204 -5.68 8.03 3.80
C GLY A 204 -4.46 7.80 4.69
N ILE A 205 -3.30 7.52 4.08
CA ILE A 205 -2.00 7.34 4.75
C ILE A 205 -1.15 8.58 4.45
N PRO A 206 -0.87 9.45 5.43
CA PRO A 206 -0.12 10.68 5.19
C PRO A 206 1.37 10.41 4.97
N PRO A 207 2.14 11.34 4.38
CA PRO A 207 3.53 11.13 3.98
C PRO A 207 4.49 10.64 5.08
N GLU A 208 4.26 11.04 6.34
CA GLU A 208 5.04 10.62 7.50
C GLU A 208 4.74 9.17 7.95
N GLN A 209 3.72 8.54 7.38
CA GLN A 209 3.37 7.13 7.57
C GLN A 209 3.74 6.26 6.36
N VAL A 210 4.57 6.79 5.45
CA VAL A 210 5.09 6.05 4.30
C VAL A 210 6.57 5.74 4.51
N ILE A 211 6.90 4.46 4.51
CA ILE A 211 8.24 3.90 4.61
C ILE A 211 8.50 3.13 3.31
N GLY A 212 9.67 3.39 2.71
CA GLY A 212 10.09 2.66 1.53
C GLY A 212 11.57 2.82 1.25
N THR A 213 12.02 2.34 0.10
CA THR A 213 13.40 2.54 -0.36
C THR A 213 13.71 4.04 -0.45
N LEU A 214 14.84 4.46 0.12
CA LEU A 214 15.23 5.85 0.29
C LEU A 214 16.47 6.16 -0.55
N SER A 215 16.40 7.25 -1.31
CA SER A 215 17.58 7.90 -1.86
C SER A 215 18.08 8.98 -0.90
N ASP A 216 19.38 9.29 -0.97
CA ASP A 216 19.97 10.40 -0.24
C ASP A 216 19.35 11.72 -0.71
N VAL A 217 19.19 12.68 0.22
CA VAL A 217 18.64 14.01 -0.06
C VAL A 217 19.55 15.07 0.53
N LYS A 218 19.89 16.06 -0.29
CA LYS A 218 20.84 17.10 0.08
C LYS A 218 20.14 18.45 0.19
N PHE A 219 20.37 19.14 1.30
CA PHE A 219 20.00 20.55 1.42
C PHE A 219 20.86 21.42 0.51
N ASP A 220 20.21 22.31 -0.25
CA ASP A 220 20.88 23.27 -1.12
C ASP A 220 20.17 24.63 -1.10
N MET A 221 20.87 25.66 -1.56
CA MET A 221 20.35 27.02 -1.72
C MET A 221 20.37 27.41 -3.20
N GLN A 222 19.22 27.34 -3.87
CA GLN A 222 19.08 27.73 -5.29
C GLN A 222 18.43 29.12 -5.37
N ASP A 223 19.15 30.09 -5.96
CA ASP A 223 18.70 31.48 -6.09
C ASP A 223 18.23 32.12 -4.76
N GLY A 224 18.84 31.72 -3.64
CA GLY A 224 18.49 32.20 -2.30
C GLY A 224 17.31 31.47 -1.64
N HIS A 225 16.76 30.43 -2.27
CA HIS A 225 15.68 29.60 -1.73
C HIS A 225 16.21 28.24 -1.23
N PRO A 226 15.86 27.82 0.00
CA PRO A 226 16.22 26.50 0.51
C PRO A 226 15.43 25.41 -0.21
N VAL A 227 16.14 24.41 -0.72
CA VAL A 227 15.55 23.26 -1.42
C VAL A 227 16.19 21.96 -0.96
N LEU A 228 15.52 20.84 -1.21
CA LEU A 228 16.09 19.50 -1.07
C LEU A 228 16.30 18.90 -2.46
N ILE A 229 17.52 18.49 -2.75
CA ILE A 229 17.91 17.85 -4.00
C ILE A 229 17.98 16.35 -3.79
N ARG A 230 17.34 15.60 -4.69
CA ARG A 230 17.37 14.14 -4.69
C ARG A 230 18.69 13.66 -5.31
N GLU A 231 19.44 12.86 -4.59
CA GLU A 231 20.73 12.32 -5.06
C GLU A 231 20.56 10.91 -5.62
N SER A 232 21.50 10.48 -6.48
CA SER A 232 21.49 9.14 -7.08
C SER A 232 21.92 8.02 -6.14
N LYS A 233 22.42 8.36 -4.95
CA LYS A 233 22.82 7.38 -3.94
C LYS A 233 21.60 6.79 -3.24
N ILE A 234 21.50 5.47 -3.18
CA ILE A 234 20.49 4.76 -2.38
C ILE A 234 21.02 4.61 -0.96
N ASP A 235 20.29 5.13 0.02
CA ASP A 235 20.64 5.09 1.44
C ASP A 235 20.09 3.86 2.15
N PHE A 236 18.92 3.39 1.72
CA PHE A 236 18.25 2.26 2.35
C PHE A 236 17.30 1.57 1.38
N VAL A 237 17.30 0.23 1.40
CA VAL A 237 16.36 -0.61 0.66
C VAL A 237 15.38 -1.21 1.66
N ASP A 238 14.09 -0.93 1.48
CA ASP A 238 13.02 -1.35 2.40
C ASP A 238 12.29 -2.59 1.88
N ASP A 239 13.05 -3.66 1.60
CA ASP A 239 12.52 -4.92 1.11
C ASP A 239 13.14 -6.13 1.84
N GLY A 240 12.37 -7.21 1.99
CA GLY A 240 12.77 -8.41 2.73
C GLY A 240 13.25 -8.07 4.16
N PRO A 241 14.48 -8.45 4.54
CA PRO A 241 15.07 -8.06 5.83
C PRO A 241 15.18 -6.55 6.08
N GLY A 242 15.09 -5.72 5.02
CA GLY A 242 15.00 -4.27 5.12
C GLY A 242 13.73 -3.82 5.87
N LYS A 243 12.57 -4.44 5.59
CA LYS A 243 11.27 -3.98 6.13
C LYS A 243 11.25 -3.88 7.67
N PRO A 244 11.70 -4.88 8.46
CA PRO A 244 11.81 -4.72 9.92
C PRO A 244 12.75 -3.58 10.36
N ALA A 245 13.85 -3.36 9.63
CA ALA A 245 14.77 -2.27 9.92
C ALA A 245 14.16 -0.90 9.61
N GLY A 246 13.42 -0.77 8.50
CA GLY A 246 12.67 0.43 8.13
C GLY A 246 11.61 0.78 9.17
N ILE A 247 10.82 -0.22 9.59
CA ILE A 247 9.85 -0.13 10.69
C ILE A 247 10.50 0.39 11.97
N TYR A 248 11.64 -0.19 12.37
CA TYR A 248 12.34 0.25 13.58
C TYR A 248 12.83 1.71 13.47
N ARG A 249 13.41 2.09 12.33
CA ARG A 249 13.96 3.43 12.10
C ARG A 249 12.88 4.52 12.07
N ALA A 250 11.77 4.26 11.39
CA ALA A 250 10.73 5.27 11.17
C ALA A 250 9.68 5.30 12.29
N ILE A 251 9.26 4.14 12.81
CA ILE A 251 8.16 4.03 13.77
C ILE A 251 8.70 3.90 15.21
N GLY A 252 9.84 3.23 15.38
CA GLY A 252 10.38 2.90 16.70
C GLY A 252 9.52 1.92 17.50
N ARG A 253 8.58 1.23 16.83
CA ARG A 253 7.63 0.30 17.45
C ARG A 253 7.40 -0.91 16.56
N ARG A 254 7.28 -2.08 17.18
CA ARG A 254 6.87 -3.30 16.50
C ARG A 254 5.37 -3.22 16.19
N PRO A 255 4.93 -3.49 14.95
CA PRO A 255 3.52 -3.52 14.60
C PRO A 255 2.76 -4.59 15.38
N VAL A 256 1.46 -4.37 15.53
CA VAL A 256 0.53 -5.40 16.04
C VAL A 256 -0.19 -6.14 14.91
N ALA A 257 -0.23 -5.54 13.72
CA ALA A 257 -0.72 -6.16 12.50
C ALA A 257 0.18 -5.83 11.31
N ALA A 258 0.36 -6.78 10.39
CA ALA A 258 1.10 -6.57 9.15
C ALA A 258 0.41 -7.28 7.97
N PHE A 259 0.45 -6.62 6.80
CA PHE A 259 -0.21 -7.04 5.57
C PHE A 259 0.80 -6.99 4.44
N GLY A 260 0.90 -8.06 3.67
CA GLY A 260 1.79 -8.18 2.51
C GLY A 260 1.19 -9.11 1.46
N ASN A 261 1.95 -9.43 0.41
CA ASN A 261 1.54 -10.36 -0.63
C ASN A 261 2.68 -11.18 -1.23
N SER A 262 3.94 -10.94 -0.83
CA SER A 262 5.10 -11.56 -1.47
C SER A 262 6.10 -12.12 -0.45
N ASP A 263 7.12 -12.83 -0.94
CA ASP A 263 8.26 -13.28 -0.14
C ASP A 263 9.09 -12.10 0.40
N GLY A 264 9.02 -10.92 -0.22
CA GLY A 264 9.65 -9.69 0.29
C GLY A 264 9.01 -9.17 1.59
N ASP A 265 7.82 -9.66 1.94
CA ASP A 265 7.13 -9.33 3.19
C ASP A 265 7.44 -10.28 4.34
N LEU A 266 8.13 -11.39 4.07
CA LEU A 266 8.24 -12.49 5.02
C LEU A 266 8.81 -12.02 6.36
N GLU A 267 9.92 -11.28 6.35
CA GLU A 267 10.55 -10.79 7.56
C GLU A 267 9.69 -9.73 8.29
N MET A 268 8.92 -8.91 7.57
CA MET A 268 7.97 -7.97 8.19
C MET A 268 6.87 -8.74 8.96
N LEU A 269 6.33 -9.80 8.36
CA LEU A 269 5.29 -10.64 8.96
C LEU A 269 5.85 -11.41 10.17
N GLN A 270 7.02 -12.03 10.03
CA GLN A 270 7.72 -12.70 11.13
C GLN A 270 8.03 -11.73 12.28
N TYR A 271 8.54 -10.54 11.96
CA TYR A 271 8.82 -9.50 12.96
C TYR A 271 7.55 -9.10 13.70
N THR A 272 6.42 -8.93 13.02
CA THR A 272 5.15 -8.62 13.69
C THR A 272 4.71 -9.74 14.64
N MET A 273 4.76 -11.00 14.18
CA MET A 273 4.33 -12.17 14.96
C MET A 273 5.21 -12.49 16.16
N ALA A 274 6.48 -12.09 16.15
CA ALA A 274 7.39 -12.25 17.29
C ALA A 274 7.11 -11.27 18.45
N GLY A 275 6.15 -10.35 18.31
CA GLY A 275 5.73 -9.46 19.39
C GLY A 275 4.87 -10.15 20.47
N SER A 276 4.83 -9.58 21.67
CA SER A 276 4.03 -10.09 22.79
C SER A 276 2.54 -9.77 22.69
N GLY A 277 1.68 -10.70 23.10
CA GLY A 277 0.22 -10.55 23.02
C GLY A 277 -0.34 -10.86 21.63
N LYS A 278 -1.61 -10.52 21.39
CA LYS A 278 -2.28 -10.87 20.13
C LYS A 278 -1.64 -10.15 18.94
N ARG A 279 -1.37 -10.88 17.86
CA ARG A 279 -0.85 -10.37 16.59
C ARG A 279 -1.69 -10.85 15.41
N LEU A 280 -1.60 -10.11 14.31
CA LEU A 280 -2.26 -10.45 13.05
C LEU A 280 -1.26 -10.29 11.90
N THR A 281 -1.12 -11.33 11.09
CA THR A 281 -0.42 -11.25 9.81
C THR A 281 -1.34 -11.75 8.71
N VAL A 282 -1.29 -11.06 7.58
CA VAL A 282 -2.18 -11.30 6.46
C VAL A 282 -1.39 -11.25 5.16
N LEU A 283 -1.61 -12.25 4.30
CA LEU A 283 -1.13 -12.29 2.93
C LEU A 283 -2.29 -12.12 1.95
N VAL A 284 -2.12 -11.29 0.93
CA VAL A 284 -3.00 -11.24 -0.24
C VAL A 284 -2.50 -12.26 -1.26
N HIS A 285 -3.31 -13.28 -1.57
CA HIS A 285 -3.03 -14.25 -2.63
C HIS A 285 -3.79 -13.87 -3.89
N HIS A 286 -3.02 -13.54 -4.93
CA HIS A 286 -3.50 -13.18 -6.26
C HIS A 286 -3.92 -14.44 -7.02
N ASP A 287 -5.17 -14.86 -6.85
CA ASP A 287 -5.74 -16.09 -7.43
C ASP A 287 -6.93 -15.83 -8.38
N ASP A 288 -7.06 -14.60 -8.88
CA ASP A 288 -8.19 -14.15 -9.68
C ASP A 288 -7.79 -13.58 -11.05
N ALA A 289 -7.53 -14.48 -12.00
CA ALA A 289 -7.20 -14.11 -13.38
C ALA A 289 -8.35 -13.46 -14.18
N GLU A 290 -9.58 -13.44 -13.65
CA GLU A 290 -10.74 -12.86 -14.35
C GLU A 290 -10.92 -11.39 -14.03
N ARG A 291 -10.73 -11.02 -12.75
CA ARG A 291 -10.94 -9.65 -12.26
C ARG A 291 -9.62 -8.89 -12.02
N GLU A 292 -8.53 -9.62 -11.88
CA GLU A 292 -7.16 -9.13 -11.65
C GLU A 292 -6.18 -10.02 -12.43
N PHE A 293 -5.10 -10.47 -11.80
CA PHE A 293 -4.13 -11.44 -12.27
C PHE A 293 -4.12 -12.65 -11.31
N ALA A 294 -3.59 -13.77 -11.79
CA ALA A 294 -3.34 -14.94 -10.94
C ALA A 294 -1.84 -15.29 -11.00
N TYR A 295 -1.16 -15.19 -9.87
CA TYR A 295 0.28 -15.41 -9.77
C TYR A 295 0.71 -15.68 -8.33
N ASP A 296 1.75 -16.50 -8.16
CA ASP A 296 2.39 -16.73 -6.86
C ASP A 296 3.88 -17.17 -7.02
N ARG A 297 4.17 -18.47 -7.06
CA ARG A 297 5.51 -19.04 -6.90
C ARG A 297 6.44 -18.81 -8.09
N GLU A 298 5.87 -18.82 -9.28
CA GLU A 298 6.62 -18.67 -10.54
C GLU A 298 6.66 -17.22 -11.04
N SER A 299 6.04 -16.29 -10.29
CA SER A 299 6.01 -14.89 -10.69
C SER A 299 7.39 -14.25 -10.59
N LYS A 300 7.72 -13.37 -11.55
CA LYS A 300 8.92 -12.51 -11.49
C LYS A 300 8.66 -11.22 -10.70
N VAL A 301 7.40 -10.87 -10.48
CA VAL A 301 6.92 -9.66 -9.81
C VAL A 301 5.95 -10.09 -8.71
N GLY A 302 6.20 -9.68 -7.47
CA GLY A 302 5.36 -10.11 -6.33
C GLY A 302 5.39 -11.63 -6.08
N LYS A 303 6.56 -12.28 -6.24
CA LYS A 303 6.69 -13.72 -6.01
C LYS A 303 6.23 -14.09 -4.61
N LEU A 304 5.31 -15.05 -4.50
CA LEU A 304 4.78 -15.57 -3.24
C LEU A 304 4.98 -17.08 -3.16
N ASP A 305 5.97 -17.52 -2.38
CA ASP A 305 6.42 -18.92 -2.34
C ASP A 305 6.71 -19.35 -0.90
N LYS A 306 7.79 -18.82 -0.30
CA LYS A 306 8.19 -19.13 1.07
C LYS A 306 7.22 -18.55 2.10
N ALA A 307 6.77 -17.31 1.88
CA ALA A 307 5.82 -16.67 2.79
C ALA A 307 4.47 -17.40 2.81
N LEU A 308 4.05 -17.98 1.68
CA LEU A 308 2.84 -18.80 1.60
C LEU A 308 2.98 -20.12 2.36
N ASP A 309 4.12 -20.78 2.27
CA ASP A 309 4.39 -22.00 3.04
C ASP A 309 4.46 -21.74 4.54
N GLU A 310 5.08 -20.63 4.95
CA GLU A 310 5.11 -20.23 6.36
C GLU A 310 3.71 -19.86 6.85
N ALA A 311 2.93 -19.10 6.07
CA ALA A 311 1.57 -18.75 6.42
C ALA A 311 0.68 -19.98 6.64
N ARG A 312 0.78 -20.99 5.78
CA ARG A 312 0.09 -22.28 5.98
C ARG A 312 0.55 -22.98 7.25
N THR A 313 1.85 -23.03 7.50
CA THR A 313 2.45 -23.70 8.67
C THR A 313 2.11 -23.00 9.98
N LYS A 314 2.09 -21.67 9.99
CA LYS A 314 1.86 -20.82 11.16
C LYS A 314 0.42 -20.34 11.27
N GLN A 315 -0.45 -20.76 10.36
CA GLN A 315 -1.87 -20.38 10.28
C GLN A 315 -2.07 -18.85 10.22
N TRP A 316 -1.23 -18.15 9.44
CA TRP A 316 -1.48 -16.76 9.10
C TRP A 316 -2.69 -16.65 8.18
N VAL A 317 -3.34 -15.48 8.17
CA VAL A 317 -4.48 -15.24 7.28
C VAL A 317 -3.96 -15.15 5.86
N VAL A 318 -4.52 -15.93 4.95
CA VAL A 318 -4.25 -15.84 3.50
C VAL A 318 -5.56 -15.51 2.82
N ILE A 319 -5.66 -14.28 2.32
CA ILE A 319 -6.81 -13.80 1.57
C ILE A 319 -6.74 -14.36 0.16
N SER A 320 -7.80 -15.02 -0.28
CA SER A 320 -8.03 -15.33 -1.69
C SER A 320 -8.72 -14.14 -2.34
N MET A 321 -8.08 -13.44 -3.28
CA MET A 321 -8.74 -12.33 -3.99
C MET A 321 -10.02 -12.80 -4.68
N LYS A 322 -10.01 -14.01 -5.23
CA LYS A 322 -11.16 -14.62 -5.90
C LYS A 322 -12.33 -14.84 -4.95
N ASN A 323 -12.08 -15.42 -3.79
CA ASN A 323 -13.15 -15.90 -2.91
C ASN A 323 -13.52 -14.94 -1.78
N ASP A 324 -12.57 -14.14 -1.30
CA ASP A 324 -12.78 -13.25 -0.15
C ASP A 324 -13.22 -11.84 -0.56
N TRP A 325 -12.98 -11.42 -1.82
CA TRP A 325 -13.34 -10.08 -2.28
C TRP A 325 -14.50 -10.11 -3.29
N LYS A 326 -15.54 -9.32 -3.01
CA LYS A 326 -16.68 -9.07 -3.92
C LYS A 326 -16.30 -8.15 -5.07
N CYS A 327 -15.42 -7.20 -4.78
CA CYS A 327 -14.92 -6.22 -5.74
C CYS A 327 -13.41 -6.08 -5.58
N ILE A 328 -12.71 -5.81 -6.68
CA ILE A 328 -11.26 -5.58 -6.70
C ILE A 328 -10.99 -4.07 -6.69
N TYR A 329 -11.53 -3.36 -7.69
CA TYR A 329 -11.28 -1.94 -7.91
C TYR A 329 -12.49 -1.06 -7.55
N PRO A 330 -12.31 0.24 -7.25
CA PRO A 330 -13.37 1.10 -6.75
C PRO A 330 -14.57 1.28 -7.68
N ASP A 331 -14.37 1.25 -9.00
CA ASP A 331 -15.45 1.42 -10.00
C ASP A 331 -16.42 0.24 -10.04
N GLN A 332 -16.01 -0.94 -9.58
CA GLN A 332 -16.86 -2.13 -9.50
C GLN A 332 -17.92 -2.04 -8.39
N THR A 333 -17.85 -1.02 -7.51
CA THR A 333 -18.86 -0.77 -6.46
C THR A 333 -20.06 0.05 -6.94
N LYS A 334 -20.03 0.56 -8.18
CA LYS A 334 -21.09 1.39 -8.76
C LYS A 334 -22.11 0.60 -9.60
N LYS A 335 -22.16 -0.73 -9.47
CA LYS A 335 -23.08 -1.60 -10.20
C LYS A 335 -24.20 -2.14 -9.34
#